data_AF-A0A0C5W0M5-F1
#
_entry.id   AF-A0A0C5W0M5-F1
#
_cell.length_a   1.000
_cell.length_b   1.000
_cell.length_c   1.000
_cell.angle_alpha   90.00
_cell.angle_beta   90.00
_cell.angle_gamma   90.00
#
_symmetry.space_group_name_H-M   'P 1'
#
loop_
_entity.id
_entity.type
_entity.pdbx_description
1 polymer ?
#
loop_
_entity_poly.entity_id
_entity_poly.type
_entity_poly.pdbx_seq_one_letter_code
_entity_poly.pdbx_strand_id
1 'polypeptide(L)'
;MKAKFPLMAATALLLSSFSFAAEWQQQTGWVLAYSHDSQGNALTGSISTLSDAIANGADVKVSQNASTSEYTSFFDCEWTFVKADYVACTNTSHISIQSVQGSNFGFQDNAYHWYIMVNTEGKRDMSRWLVGAHESAGHTQDRTALSWWVRVN
;
A
#
# COMPACT_ATOMS: atom_id res chain seq x y z
N MET A 1 44.43 -54.54 13.29
CA MET A 1 43.33 -54.14 12.40
C MET A 1 42.57 -52.99 13.04
N LYS A 2 42.72 -51.76 12.53
CA LYS A 2 41.90 -50.61 12.92
C LYS A 2 41.32 -50.02 11.64
N ALA A 3 40.02 -50.18 11.45
CA ALA A 3 39.31 -49.69 10.28
C ALA A 3 39.14 -48.17 10.37
N LYS A 4 39.53 -47.47 9.30
CA LYS A 4 39.18 -46.06 9.04
C LYS A 4 37.73 -46.00 8.57
N PHE A 5 36.91 -45.18 9.22
CA PHE A 5 35.65 -44.69 8.66
C PHE A 5 35.81 -43.19 8.36
N PRO A 6 35.57 -42.72 7.13
CA PRO A 6 35.50 -41.30 6.87
C PRO A 6 34.14 -40.75 7.30
N LEU A 7 34.18 -39.59 7.96
CA LEU A 7 33.01 -38.78 8.29
C LEU A 7 32.41 -38.23 6.98
N MET A 8 31.19 -38.61 6.64
CA MET A 8 30.43 -37.93 5.58
C MET A 8 30.00 -36.55 6.08
N ALA A 9 30.52 -35.49 5.47
CA ALA A 9 29.95 -34.15 5.59
C ALA A 9 28.70 -34.09 4.69
N ALA A 10 27.51 -34.09 5.31
CA ALA A 10 26.28 -33.78 4.60
C ALA A 10 26.17 -32.25 4.48
N THR A 11 26.42 -31.74 3.28
CA THR A 11 26.20 -30.34 2.90
C THR A 11 24.72 -30.00 3.07
N ALA A 12 24.39 -29.13 4.01
CA ALA A 12 23.06 -28.55 4.10
C ALA A 12 22.88 -27.58 2.93
N LEU A 13 22.05 -27.96 1.94
CA LEU A 13 21.49 -27.00 0.98
C LEU A 13 20.45 -26.15 1.74
N LEU A 14 20.85 -24.93 2.11
CA LEU A 14 19.91 -23.88 2.47
C LEU A 14 19.20 -23.44 1.18
N LEU A 15 18.00 -23.97 0.95
CA LEU A 15 17.10 -23.48 -0.09
C LEU A 15 16.70 -22.04 0.28
N SER A 16 17.17 -21.09 -0.53
CA SER A 16 16.92 -19.66 -0.41
C SER A 16 15.43 -19.37 -0.64
N SER A 17 14.69 -19.12 0.42
CA SER A 17 13.28 -18.70 0.37
C SER A 17 13.08 -17.23 -0.07
N PHE A 18 14.09 -16.58 -0.64
CA PHE A 18 13.98 -15.18 -1.10
C PHE A 18 13.55 -15.03 -2.57
N SER A 19 13.44 -16.13 -3.33
CA SER A 19 13.27 -16.04 -4.78
C SER A 19 11.87 -15.58 -5.24
N PHE A 20 10.81 -15.84 -4.47
CA PHE A 20 9.46 -15.47 -4.91
C PHE A 20 9.23 -13.95 -4.91
N ALA A 21 9.62 -13.22 -3.86
CA ALA A 21 9.34 -11.79 -3.76
C ALA A 21 10.11 -10.95 -4.81
N ALA A 22 11.34 -11.34 -5.14
CA ALA A 22 12.16 -10.65 -6.13
C ALA A 22 11.68 -10.88 -7.58
N GLU A 23 11.12 -12.06 -7.88
CA GLU A 23 10.63 -12.40 -9.22
C GLU A 23 9.31 -11.68 -9.57
N TRP A 24 8.39 -11.55 -8.60
CA TRP A 24 7.14 -10.78 -8.80
C TRP A 24 7.37 -9.26 -8.94
N GLN A 25 8.40 -8.71 -8.28
CA GLN A 25 8.76 -7.29 -8.45
C GLN A 25 9.20 -6.99 -9.88
N GLN A 26 9.96 -7.89 -10.53
CA GLN A 26 10.31 -7.74 -11.95
C GLN A 26 9.11 -7.86 -12.89
N GLN A 27 8.08 -8.63 -12.52
CA GLN A 27 6.94 -8.90 -13.40
C GLN A 27 5.90 -7.78 -13.45
N THR A 28 5.75 -7.00 -12.37
CA THR A 28 4.71 -5.96 -12.27
C THR A 28 5.25 -4.53 -12.44
N GLY A 29 6.57 -4.35 -12.35
CA GLY A 29 7.23 -3.04 -12.34
C GLY A 29 6.97 -2.23 -11.07
N TRP A 30 6.17 -2.72 -10.11
CA TRP A 30 5.89 -2.00 -8.87
C TRP A 30 6.94 -2.30 -7.80
N VAL A 31 7.53 -1.24 -7.26
CA VAL A 31 8.54 -1.32 -6.20
C VAL A 31 8.11 -0.46 -5.02
N LEU A 32 8.33 -0.99 -3.80
CA LEU A 32 8.10 -0.23 -2.57
C LEU A 32 9.16 0.87 -2.46
N ALA A 33 8.76 2.13 -2.60
CA ALA A 33 9.66 3.28 -2.51
C ALA A 33 9.80 3.79 -1.07
N TYR A 34 8.71 3.75 -0.30
CA TYR A 34 8.67 4.26 1.06
C TYR A 34 7.54 3.63 1.87
N SER A 35 7.75 3.38 3.16
CA SER A 35 6.67 3.05 4.10
C SER A 35 6.91 3.70 5.46
N HIS A 36 5.81 3.93 6.18
CA HIS A 36 5.84 4.49 7.53
C HIS A 36 4.77 3.88 8.43
N ASP A 37 4.97 3.99 9.73
CA ASP A 37 3.97 3.62 10.74
C ASP A 37 2.83 4.66 10.82
N SER A 38 1.85 4.46 11.70
CA SER A 38 0.74 5.42 11.86
C SER A 38 1.16 6.78 12.41
N GLN A 39 2.39 6.92 12.91
CA GLN A 39 2.93 8.20 13.35
C GLN A 39 3.78 8.89 12.29
N GLY A 40 3.90 8.32 11.08
CA GLY A 40 4.74 8.87 10.02
C GLY A 40 6.23 8.57 10.23
N ASN A 41 6.58 7.68 11.16
CA ASN A 41 7.96 7.26 11.32
C ASN A 41 8.31 6.29 10.18
N ALA A 42 9.41 6.57 9.48
CA ALA A 42 9.88 5.74 8.38
C ALA A 42 10.16 4.30 8.84
N LEU A 43 9.72 3.32 8.03
CA LEU A 43 9.96 1.89 8.23
C LEU A 43 10.83 1.29 7.11
N THR A 44 10.62 1.71 5.86
CA THR A 44 11.38 1.21 4.70
C THR A 44 11.51 2.32 3.65
N GLY A 45 12.63 2.32 2.92
CA GLY A 45 12.86 3.29 1.85
C GLY A 45 13.05 4.72 2.37
N SER A 46 12.85 5.72 1.50
CA SER A 46 12.98 7.13 1.89
C SER A 46 11.98 8.01 1.16
N ILE A 47 11.57 9.12 1.79
CA ILE A 47 10.70 10.11 1.15
C ILE A 47 11.41 10.72 -0.06
N SER A 48 12.73 10.95 0.00
CA SER A 48 13.52 11.42 -1.16
C SER A 48 13.38 10.49 -2.37
N THR A 49 13.54 9.18 -2.18
CA THR A 49 13.38 8.20 -3.28
C THR A 49 11.97 8.22 -3.87
N LEU A 50 10.94 8.32 -3.02
CA LEU A 50 9.57 8.47 -3.47
C LEU A 50 9.37 9.79 -4.25
N SER A 51 9.82 10.91 -3.70
CA SER A 51 9.75 12.24 -4.32
C SER A 51 10.45 12.27 -5.68
N ASP A 52 11.64 11.69 -5.78
CA ASP A 52 12.42 11.62 -7.01
C ASP A 52 11.69 10.76 -8.06
N ALA A 53 11.16 9.59 -7.67
CA ALA A 53 10.39 8.75 -8.59
C ALA A 53 9.16 9.49 -9.14
N ILE A 54 8.42 10.19 -8.27
CA ILE A 54 7.25 11.00 -8.69
C ILE A 54 7.67 12.14 -9.62
N ALA A 55 8.76 12.85 -9.29
CA ALA A 55 9.27 13.95 -10.11
C ALA A 55 9.72 13.46 -11.50
N ASN A 56 10.11 12.19 -11.64
CA ASN A 56 10.43 11.55 -12.91
C ASN A 56 9.21 10.92 -13.62
N GLY A 57 8.00 11.12 -13.11
CA GLY A 57 6.76 10.69 -13.76
C GLY A 57 6.32 9.26 -13.46
N ALA A 58 6.80 8.66 -12.36
CA ALA A 58 6.36 7.33 -11.95
C ALA A 58 4.89 7.34 -11.53
N ASP A 59 4.15 6.28 -11.91
CA ASP A 59 2.82 6.00 -11.34
C ASP A 59 2.98 5.69 -9.85
N VAL A 60 2.05 6.16 -9.03
CA VAL A 60 2.07 5.93 -7.58
C VAL A 60 0.81 5.21 -7.13
N LYS A 61 1.00 4.22 -6.27
CA LYS A 61 -0.07 3.50 -5.58
C LYS A 61 0.22 3.44 -4.09
N VAL A 62 -0.80 3.61 -3.28
CA VAL A 62 -0.68 3.49 -1.82
C VAL A 62 -1.38 2.22 -1.38
N SER A 63 -0.77 1.52 -0.43
CA SER A 63 -1.42 0.45 0.31
C SER A 63 -1.54 0.81 1.78
N GLN A 64 -2.69 0.52 2.37
CA GLN A 64 -2.96 0.69 3.79
C GLN A 64 -3.55 -0.59 4.36
N ASN A 65 -3.10 -0.97 5.56
CA ASN A 65 -3.72 -2.02 6.34
C ASN A 65 -4.76 -1.37 7.25
N ALA A 66 -5.99 -1.87 7.22
CA ALA A 66 -6.93 -1.46 8.25
C ALA A 66 -6.51 -2.11 9.56
N SER A 67 -6.26 -1.28 10.59
CA SER A 67 -5.61 -1.63 11.86
C SER A 67 -6.33 -2.71 12.66
N THR A 68 -7.54 -3.10 12.26
CA THR A 68 -8.41 -4.08 12.94
C THR A 68 -8.85 -5.23 12.03
N SER A 69 -8.31 -5.35 10.82
CA SER A 69 -8.83 -6.29 9.82
C SER A 69 -7.75 -6.98 9.00
N GLU A 70 -8.03 -8.21 8.57
CA GLU A 70 -7.15 -9.05 7.74
C GLU A 70 -7.04 -8.59 6.28
N TYR A 71 -7.45 -7.36 5.94
CA TYR A 71 -7.38 -6.85 4.57
C TYR A 71 -6.40 -5.68 4.42
N THR A 72 -5.69 -5.71 3.29
CA THR A 72 -4.91 -4.60 2.76
C THR A 72 -5.70 -3.99 1.61
N SER A 73 -5.91 -2.67 1.66
CA SER A 73 -6.49 -1.94 0.53
C SER A 73 -5.39 -1.22 -0.24
N PHE A 74 -5.56 -1.17 -1.56
CA PHE A 74 -4.68 -0.46 -2.47
C PHE A 74 -5.51 0.57 -3.24
N PHE A 75 -4.95 1.74 -3.49
CA PHE A 75 -5.53 2.73 -4.38
C PHE A 75 -4.45 3.50 -5.11
N ASP A 76 -4.72 3.83 -6.37
CA ASP A 76 -3.83 4.66 -7.17
C ASP A 76 -3.93 6.12 -6.73
N CYS A 77 -2.81 6.82 -6.80
CA CYS A 77 -2.76 8.25 -6.59
C CYS A 77 -3.15 8.98 -7.87
N GLU A 78 -4.36 9.52 -7.90
CA GLU A 78 -4.86 10.29 -9.05
C GLU A 78 -4.20 11.68 -9.13
N TRP A 79 -3.81 12.21 -7.96
CA TRP A 79 -3.04 13.44 -7.87
C TRP A 79 -2.04 13.34 -6.74
N THR A 80 -0.82 13.82 -6.98
CA THR A 80 0.27 13.85 -6.00
C THR A 80 0.75 15.26 -5.75
N PHE A 81 1.08 15.56 -4.50
CA PHE A 81 1.72 16.81 -4.08
C PHE A 81 3.06 16.48 -3.45
N VAL A 82 4.14 17.01 -4.03
CA VAL A 82 5.52 16.69 -3.61
C VAL A 82 6.24 17.96 -3.15
N LYS A 83 6.91 17.84 -2.00
CA LYS A 83 7.89 18.77 -1.45
C LYS A 83 9.04 17.94 -0.88
N ALA A 84 10.24 18.53 -0.71
CA ALA A 84 11.48 17.84 -0.32
C ALA A 84 11.30 16.63 0.62
N ASP A 85 10.64 16.81 1.77
CA ASP A 85 10.42 15.75 2.77
C ASP A 85 8.93 15.43 3.00
N TYR A 86 8.09 15.65 1.98
CA TYR A 86 6.64 15.48 2.09
C TYR A 86 6.02 15.06 0.78
N VAL A 87 5.25 13.97 0.82
CA VAL A 87 4.37 13.58 -0.28
C VAL A 87 2.95 13.44 0.23
N ALA A 88 2.00 13.99 -0.50
CA ALA A 88 0.58 13.72 -0.33
C ALA A 88 -0.02 13.20 -1.63
N CYS A 89 -1.12 12.48 -1.49
CA CYS A 89 -1.82 11.84 -2.59
C CYS A 89 -3.33 11.86 -2.35
N THR A 90 -4.10 12.02 -3.42
CA THR A 90 -5.57 11.92 -3.38
C THR A 90 -6.06 10.82 -4.31
N ASN A 91 -7.13 10.15 -3.90
CA ASN A 91 -7.96 9.32 -4.76
C ASN A 91 -9.43 9.73 -4.60
N THR A 92 -10.09 9.97 -5.73
CA THR A 92 -11.48 10.44 -5.80
C THR A 92 -12.42 9.44 -6.46
N SER A 93 -11.89 8.37 -7.07
CA SER A 93 -12.69 7.38 -7.79
C SER A 93 -13.25 6.24 -6.93
N HIS A 94 -12.88 6.14 -5.65
CA HIS A 94 -13.40 5.05 -4.81
C HIS A 94 -14.91 5.20 -4.55
N ILE A 95 -15.66 4.13 -4.85
CA ILE A 95 -17.07 3.95 -4.48
C ILE A 95 -17.14 2.87 -3.41
N SER A 96 -17.94 3.10 -2.37
CA SER A 96 -18.13 2.17 -1.25
C SER A 96 -18.53 0.77 -1.71
N ILE A 97 -17.81 -0.25 -1.22
CA ILE A 97 -18.12 -1.67 -1.43
C ILE A 97 -18.36 -2.29 -0.05
N GLN A 98 -19.42 -3.10 0.08
CA GLN A 98 -19.67 -3.88 1.28
C GLN A 98 -20.40 -5.19 0.99
N SER A 99 -20.52 -6.05 2.01
CA SER A 99 -21.46 -7.17 1.98
C SER A 99 -22.89 -6.66 2.00
N VAL A 100 -23.76 -7.29 1.22
CA VAL A 100 -25.20 -6.99 1.11
C VAL A 100 -26.04 -8.23 1.43
N GLN A 101 -27.36 -8.09 1.54
CA GLN A 101 -28.20 -9.25 1.88
C GLN A 101 -28.03 -10.36 0.84
N GLY A 102 -27.57 -11.53 1.29
CA GLY A 102 -27.34 -12.70 0.43
C GLY A 102 -26.04 -12.69 -0.39
N SER A 103 -25.16 -11.70 -0.22
CA SER A 103 -23.86 -11.64 -0.90
C SER A 103 -22.77 -10.98 -0.04
N ASN A 104 -21.54 -11.49 -0.11
CA ASN A 104 -20.37 -10.85 0.51
C ASN A 104 -19.81 -9.68 -0.33
N PHE A 105 -20.49 -9.33 -1.43
CA PHE A 105 -20.05 -8.33 -2.38
C PHE A 105 -21.23 -7.64 -3.04
N GLY A 106 -21.25 -6.31 -2.99
CA GLY A 106 -22.23 -5.49 -3.68
C GLY A 106 -22.09 -4.00 -3.36
N PHE A 107 -22.82 -3.19 -4.12
CA PHE A 107 -23.08 -1.81 -3.74
C PHE A 107 -24.26 -1.76 -2.77
N GLN A 108 -24.11 -0.95 -1.73
CA GLN A 108 -25.15 -0.66 -0.76
C GLN A 108 -26.15 0.36 -1.30
N ASP A 109 -27.39 0.34 -0.78
CA ASP A 109 -28.43 1.30 -1.19
C ASP A 109 -28.00 2.76 -0.96
N ASN A 110 -27.19 3.00 0.07
CA ASN A 110 -26.59 4.30 0.36
C ASN A 110 -25.13 4.39 -0.11
N ALA A 111 -24.83 3.89 -1.30
CA ALA A 111 -23.47 3.93 -1.85
C ALA A 111 -22.92 5.36 -1.86
N TYR A 112 -21.63 5.50 -1.58
CA TYR A 112 -20.96 6.80 -1.52
C TYR A 112 -19.62 6.78 -2.25
N HIS A 113 -19.25 7.91 -2.82
CA HIS A 113 -17.85 8.22 -3.13
C HIS A 113 -17.07 8.41 -1.83
N TRP A 114 -15.91 7.78 -1.73
CA TRP A 114 -14.97 7.95 -0.62
C TRP A 114 -13.74 8.69 -1.14
N TYR A 115 -13.76 10.00 -1.02
CA TYR A 115 -12.62 10.83 -1.34
C TYR A 115 -11.59 10.68 -0.22
N ILE A 116 -10.40 10.23 -0.58
CA ILE A 116 -9.31 9.98 0.36
C ILE A 116 -8.11 10.84 0.00
N MET A 117 -7.54 11.49 1.01
CA MET A 117 -6.24 12.15 0.96
C MET A 117 -5.33 11.53 2.00
N VAL A 118 -4.11 11.17 1.61
CA VAL A 118 -3.09 10.61 2.50
C VAL A 118 -1.77 11.34 2.34
N ASN A 119 -0.92 11.30 3.37
CA ASN A 119 0.44 11.84 3.28
C ASN A 119 1.49 11.01 4.02
N THR A 120 2.77 11.32 3.76
CA THR A 120 3.93 10.64 4.35
C THR A 120 4.12 10.90 5.84
N GLU A 121 3.35 11.81 6.44
CA GLU A 121 3.29 12.01 7.90
C GLU A 121 2.27 11.08 8.57
N GLY A 122 1.65 10.17 7.79
CA GLY A 122 0.64 9.24 8.25
C GLY A 122 -0.75 9.84 8.46
N LYS A 123 -1.02 11.07 8.02
CA LYS A 123 -2.37 11.65 8.07
C LYS A 123 -3.22 11.08 6.95
N ARG A 124 -4.47 10.75 7.26
CA ARG A 124 -5.48 10.35 6.30
C ARG A 124 -6.76 11.14 6.55
N ASP A 125 -7.23 11.80 5.50
CA ASP A 125 -8.49 12.53 5.46
C ASP A 125 -9.46 11.84 4.51
N MET A 126 -10.71 11.69 4.94
CA MET A 126 -11.73 10.90 4.28
C MET A 126 -13.05 11.65 4.28
N SER A 127 -13.53 12.01 3.09
CA SER A 127 -14.84 12.62 2.90
C SER A 127 -15.74 11.67 2.12
N ARG A 128 -16.99 11.50 2.57
CA ARG A 128 -17.97 10.58 1.97
C ARG A 128 -19.14 11.37 1.41
N TRP A 129 -19.52 11.07 0.17
CA TRP A 129 -20.62 11.75 -0.53
C TRP A 129 -21.49 10.72 -1.24
N LEU A 130 -22.81 10.76 -1.06
CA LEU A 130 -23.71 9.77 -1.66
C LEU A 130 -23.58 9.77 -3.19
N VAL A 131 -23.66 8.60 -3.80
CA VAL A 131 -23.65 8.49 -5.27
C VAL A 131 -24.98 9.01 -5.81
N GLY A 132 -24.92 9.87 -6.83
CA GLY A 132 -26.12 10.43 -7.48
C GLY A 132 -26.79 11.60 -6.73
N ALA A 133 -26.36 11.91 -5.50
CA ALA A 133 -26.80 13.07 -4.74
C ALA A 133 -25.58 13.79 -4.15
N HIS A 134 -25.49 15.12 -4.26
CA HIS A 134 -24.37 15.87 -3.65
C HIS A 134 -24.60 16.08 -2.14
N GLU A 135 -24.81 14.98 -1.42
CA GLU A 135 -25.10 14.96 0.01
C GLU A 135 -23.94 14.32 0.78
N SER A 136 -23.50 15.01 1.83
CA SER A 136 -22.44 14.51 2.70
C SER A 136 -22.92 13.31 3.51
N ALA A 137 -22.16 12.22 3.44
CA ALA A 137 -22.36 10.98 4.19
C ALA A 137 -21.32 10.81 5.33
N GLY A 138 -20.54 11.86 5.62
CA GLY A 138 -19.63 11.92 6.76
C GLY A 138 -18.18 12.27 6.39
N HIS A 139 -17.42 12.65 7.42
CA HIS A 139 -16.04 13.09 7.30
C HIS A 139 -15.22 12.49 8.45
N THR A 140 -14.01 12.03 8.18
CA THR A 140 -13.14 11.44 9.20
C THR A 140 -11.69 11.79 8.92
N GLN A 141 -10.98 12.21 9.96
CA GLN A 141 -9.54 12.39 9.94
C GLN A 141 -8.91 11.46 10.96
N ASP A 142 -7.91 10.71 10.54
CA ASP A 142 -7.14 9.85 11.43
C ASP A 142 -5.69 9.74 10.98
N ARG A 143 -4.97 8.81 11.62
CA ARG A 143 -3.61 8.46 11.22
C ARG A 143 -3.51 6.98 10.92
N THR A 144 -2.74 6.60 9.91
CA THR A 144 -2.62 5.21 9.46
C THR A 144 -1.24 4.91 8.91
N ALA A 145 -0.82 3.65 9.01
CA ALA A 145 0.41 3.17 8.41
C ALA A 145 0.19 2.98 6.91
N LEU A 146 1.12 3.49 6.10
CA LEU A 146 1.02 3.45 4.65
C LEU A 146 2.30 2.90 4.04
N SER A 147 2.14 2.25 2.88
CA SER A 147 3.24 1.90 2.00
C SER A 147 3.00 2.51 0.62
N TRP A 148 4.02 3.16 0.10
CA TRP A 148 4.03 3.94 -1.12
C TRP A 148 4.81 3.16 -2.18
N TRP A 149 4.10 2.76 -3.21
CA TRP A 149 4.61 1.97 -4.33
C TRP A 149 4.74 2.86 -5.55
N VAL A 150 5.85 2.72 -6.27
CA VAL A 150 6.08 3.40 -7.54
C VAL A 150 6.27 2.38 -8.63
N ARG A 151 5.78 2.67 -9.84
CA ARG A 151 6.06 1.84 -11.01
C ARG A 151 7.36 2.29 -11.66
N VAL A 152 8.33 1.40 -11.71
CA VAL A 152 9.58 1.56 -12.46
C VAL A 152 9.34 0.95 -13.83
N ASN A 153 9.38 1.80 -14.86
CA ASN A 153 9.29 1.39 -16.27
C ASN A 153 10.66 1.00 -16.82
#